data_AF-A0ABD5PFB3-F1
#
_entry.id   AF-A0ABD5PFB3-F1
#
_cell.length_a   1.000
_cell.length_b   1.000
_cell.length_c   1.000
_cell.angle_alpha   90.00
_cell.angle_beta   90.00
_cell.angle_gamma   90.00
#
_symmetry.space_group_name_H-M   'P 1'
#
loop_
_entity.id
_entity.type
_entity.pdbx_description
1 polymer ?
#
loop_
_entity_poly.entity_id
_entity_poly.type
_entity_poly.pdbx_seq_one_letter_code
_entity_poly.pdbx_strand_id
1 'polypeptide(L)' 'MGEKRRIRITEGDVMEGGINCPGCGSYTAFGDIVAIGGCRAAVSGNCPLELELDLVVRGA' A
#
# COMPACT_ATOMS: atom_id res chain seq x y z
N MET A 1 -0.62 19.00 -4.48
CA MET A 1 -0.08 18.04 -3.50
C MET A 1 -1.27 17.35 -2.86
N GLY A 2 -1.48 16.07 -3.18
CA GLY A 2 -2.62 15.31 -2.66
C GLY A 2 -2.49 15.07 -1.16
N GLU A 3 -3.62 15.00 -0.47
CA GLU A 3 -3.68 14.76 0.97
C GLU A 3 -3.14 13.35 1.28
N LYS A 4 -2.08 13.26 2.10
CA LYS A 4 -1.55 11.96 2.55
C LYS A 4 -2.47 11.39 3.63
N ARG A 5 -3.15 10.28 3.32
CA ARG A 5 -3.98 9.54 4.28
C ARG A 5 -3.20 8.34 4.83
N ARG A 6 -2.95 8.32 6.15
CA ARG A 6 -2.39 7.14 6.84
C ARG A 6 -3.50 6.19 7.23
N ILE A 7 -3.34 4.91 6.88
CA ILE A 7 -4.25 3.84 7.25
C ILE A 7 -3.45 2.82 8.05
N ARG A 8 -3.95 2.46 9.23
CA ARG A 8 -3.35 1.37 10.00
C ARG A 8 -3.86 0.06 9.43
N ILE A 9 -2.95 -0.74 8.90
CA ILE A 9 -3.23 -2.10 8.43
C ILE A 9 -3.29 -3.03 9.64
N THR A 10 -4.32 -3.87 9.69
CA THR A 10 -4.53 -4.93 10.68
C THR A 10 -4.39 -6.31 10.02
N GLU A 11 -4.34 -7.39 10.81
CA GLU A 11 -4.25 -8.75 10.26
C GLU A 11 -5.38 -9.07 9.27
N GLY A 12 -6.59 -8.53 9.48
CA GLY A 12 -7.71 -8.73 8.56
C GLY A 12 -7.60 -7.99 7.24
N ASP A 13 -6.74 -6.97 7.16
CA ASP A 13 -6.47 -6.22 5.94
C ASP A 13 -5.36 -6.88 5.09
N VAL A 14 -4.52 -7.71 5.73
CA VAL A 14 -3.37 -8.36 5.10
C VAL A 14 -3.82 -9.65 4.40
N MET A 15 -3.39 -9.80 3.15
CA MET A 15 -3.48 -11.06 2.41
C MET A 15 -2.08 -11.46 1.97
N GLU A 16 -1.54 -12.57 2.50
CA GLU A 16 -0.31 -13.21 2.03
C GLU A 16 0.87 -12.24 1.78
N GLY A 17 1.12 -11.28 2.70
CA GLY A 17 2.21 -10.31 2.55
C GLY A 17 1.89 -9.13 1.62
N GLY A 18 0.62 -8.79 1.45
CA GLY A 18 0.14 -7.61 0.74
C GLY A 18 -1.22 -7.12 1.23
N ILE A 19 -1.78 -6.14 0.51
CA ILE A 19 -3.11 -5.57 0.76
C ILE A 19 -3.87 -5.37 -0.55
N ASN A 20 -5.17 -5.17 -0.48
CA ASN A 20 -5.92 -4.60 -1.61
C ASN A 20 -5.74 -3.08 -1.64
N CYS A 21 -5.37 -2.54 -2.80
CA CYS A 21 -5.22 -1.11 -2.97
C CYS A 21 -6.56 -0.40 -2.68
N PRO A 22 -6.60 0.59 -1.76
CA PRO A 22 -7.85 1.24 -1.36
C PRO A 22 -8.48 2.08 -2.48
N GLY A 23 -7.74 2.39 -3.55
CA GLY A 23 -8.26 3.17 -4.69
C GLY A 23 -8.90 2.31 -5.78
N CYS A 24 -8.32 1.16 -6.10
CA CYS A 24 -8.75 0.32 -7.23
C CYS A 24 -9.13 -1.12 -6.85
N GLY A 25 -8.98 -1.51 -5.58
CA GLY A 25 -9.27 -2.86 -5.09
C GLY A 25 -8.28 -3.94 -5.54
N SER A 26 -7.29 -3.62 -6.39
CA SER A 26 -6.31 -4.60 -6.86
C SER A 26 -5.35 -5.02 -5.76
N TYR A 27 -5.08 -6.32 -5.67
CA TYR A 27 -4.06 -6.86 -4.77
C TYR A 27 -2.68 -6.27 -5.09
N THR A 28 -1.93 -5.92 -4.03
CA THR A 28 -0.57 -5.40 -4.12
C THR A 28 0.27 -5.97 -2.99
N ALA A 29 1.38 -6.61 -3.34
CA ALA A 29 2.34 -7.13 -2.37
C ALA A 29 3.09 -5.97 -1.68
N PHE A 30 3.43 -6.12 -0.40
CA PHE A 30 4.21 -5.10 0.31
C PHE A 30 5.57 -4.84 -0.34
N GLY A 31 6.20 -5.87 -0.90
CA GLY A 31 7.45 -5.74 -1.66
C GLY A 31 7.30 -4.83 -2.89
N ASP A 32 6.19 -4.92 -3.61
CA ASP A 32 5.91 -4.05 -4.77
C ASP A 32 5.74 -2.59 -4.33
N ILE A 33 5.09 -2.37 -3.18
CA ILE A 33 4.93 -1.01 -2.61
C ILE A 33 6.30 -0.43 -2.25
N VAL A 34 7.18 -1.20 -1.61
CA VAL A 34 8.54 -0.75 -1.28
C VAL A 34 9.36 -0.48 -2.54
N ALA A 35 9.25 -1.32 -3.57
CA ALA A 35 10.07 -1.22 -4.77
C ALA A 35 9.62 -0.12 -5.74
N ILE A 36 8.30 0.09 -5.87
CA ILE A 36 7.71 0.92 -6.93
C ILE A 36 6.99 2.15 -6.36
N GLY A 37 6.65 2.15 -5.06
CA GLY A 37 5.92 3.25 -4.43
C GLY A 37 4.44 3.33 -4.84
N GLY A 38 3.86 2.22 -5.30
CA GLY A 38 2.50 2.21 -5.83
C GLY A 38 1.91 0.81 -5.91
N CYS A 39 0.63 0.75 -6.26
CA CYS A 39 0.00 -0.52 -6.58
C CYS A 39 0.36 -0.98 -8.00
N ARG A 40 0.24 -2.27 -8.29
CA ARG A 40 0.54 -2.80 -9.63
C ARG A 40 -0.32 -2.15 -10.73
N ALA A 41 -1.56 -1.76 -10.40
CA ALA A 41 -2.45 -1.03 -11.29
C ALA A 41 -2.01 0.43 -11.53
N ALA A 42 -1.20 1.02 -10.66
CA ALA A 42 -0.58 2.32 -10.90
C ALA A 42 0.47 2.24 -12.02
N VAL A 43 1.21 1.12 -12.09
CA VAL A 43 2.16 0.86 -13.19
C VAL A 43 1.45 0.77 -14.54
N SER A 44 0.22 0.23 -14.57
CA SER A 44 -0.60 0.21 -15.79
C SER A 44 -1.40 1.49 -16.02
N GLY A 45 -1.22 2.54 -15.21
CA GLY A 45 -1.93 3.83 -15.32
C GLY A 45 -3.40 3.80 -14.88
N ASN A 46 -3.88 2.69 -14.32
CA ASN A 46 -5.28 2.50 -13.93
C ASN A 46 -5.56 2.85 -12.45
N CYS A 47 -4.55 3.27 -11.70
CA CYS A 47 -4.73 3.74 -10.34
C CYS A 47 -3.82 4.94 -10.08
N PRO A 48 -4.38 6.12 -9.74
CA PRO A 48 -3.59 7.32 -9.48
C PRO A 48 -2.98 7.35 -8.08
N LEU A 49 -3.18 6.31 -7.25
CA LEU A 49 -2.69 6.28 -5.88
C LEU A 49 -1.24 5.80 -5.83
N GLU A 50 -0.42 6.63 -5.21
CA GLU A 50 0.90 6.24 -4.70
C GLU A 50 0.72 5.61 -3.31
N LEU A 51 1.52 4.58 -3.01
CA LEU A 51 1.48 3.85 -1.75
C LEU A 51 2.86 3.90 -1.09
N GLU A 52 2.87 4.04 0.23
CA GLU A 52 4.08 4.12 1.05
C GLU A 52 3.88 3.22 2.29
N LEU A 53 4.93 2.54 2.75
CA LEU A 53 4.90 1.71 3.96
C LEU A 53 5.76 2.34 5.06
N ASP A 54 5.14 2.58 6.22
CA ASP A 54 5.82 3.03 7.43
C ASP A 54 6.18 1.82 8.30
N LEU A 55 7.48 1.59 8.57
CA LEU A 55 7.92 0.66 9.62
C LEU A 55 7.95 1.39 10.97
N VAL A 56 7.00 1.06 11.86
CA VAL A 56 6.93 1.65 13.20
C VAL A 56 7.59 0.72 14.22
N VAL A 57 8.77 1.10 14.72
CA VAL A 57 9.48 0.37 15.79
C VAL A 57 9.12 0.99 17.14
N ARG A 58 8.71 0.17 18.10
CA ARG A 58 8.48 0.59 19.50
C ARG A 58 9.38 -0.24 20.41
N GLY A 59 10.26 0.43 21.14
CA GLY A 59 11.10 -0.16 22.18
C GLY A 59 10.51 0.06 23.56
N ALA A 60 10.95 -0.77 24.52
CA ALA A 60 10.70 -0.54 25.95
C ALA A 60 11.62 0.56 26.49
#